data_AF-A0A925CTQ7-F1
#
_entry.id   AF-A0A925CTQ7-F1
#
_cell.length_a   1.000
_cell.length_b   1.000
_cell.length_c   1.000
_cell.angle_alpha   90.00
_cell.angle_beta   90.00
_cell.angle_gamma   90.00
#
_symmetry.space_group_name_H-M   'P 1'
#
loop_
_entity.id
_entity.type
_entity.pdbx_description
1 polymer ?
#
loop_
_entity_poly.entity_id
_entity_poly.type
_entity_poly.pdbx_seq_one_letter_code
_entity_poly.pdbx_strand_id
1 'polypeptide(L)'
;MTRLEIAIAWRYLRSRRGSQLLSLISIIAMGGVVVGVSALILVLGVMNGLQKDLRDKILIGSPDLRVLTVGDDLTMTDWQATLTKVRAQPNVVSAQPFVIKDALITKGNDYAEPVKVVGLPAATADAPDVTQIRKYARNGDFTFRAPDDSSRAIVIGQRLAERLNAWPGQILVLATVPGKLQMSSALGGFVPVIRRYVITGIFETGMYEYDSGYAYMELASAQDLAGLGARVTGIDVRTPDRFMAPIVAQQLSDVLGFPYRTIDWQEQNRSLFQALKLEKLAMGVILLLIVLVAAFNIVSTLTMVVTDKTREIGILKAMGMPAATIRRIFLWQGAAIGFVGTSLGVLLGLVGAWALTRFRLIALDPQVYFIDRLPIQIAISDVLWIVVASLGIAMLATLWPARQASRLFPVEAIRHE
;
A
#
# COMPACT_ATOMS: atom_id res chain seq x y z
N MET A 1 10.35 49.86 -3.92
CA MET A 1 9.54 49.59 -2.70
C MET A 1 9.68 48.16 -2.19
N THR A 2 9.63 47.13 -3.05
CA THR A 2 9.78 45.71 -2.64
C THR A 2 11.06 45.38 -1.86
N ARG A 3 12.22 45.96 -2.20
CA ARG A 3 13.46 45.77 -1.42
C ARG A 3 13.36 46.28 0.02
N LEU A 4 12.65 47.38 0.26
CA LEU A 4 12.43 47.94 1.59
C LEU A 4 11.48 47.07 2.41
N GLU A 5 10.39 46.59 1.78
CA GLU A 5 9.43 45.67 2.40
C GLU A 5 10.11 44.38 2.90
N ILE A 6 10.95 43.76 2.06
CA ILE A 6 11.69 42.54 2.39
C ILE A 6 12.73 42.79 3.48
N ALA A 7 13.46 43.92 3.41
CA ALA A 7 14.45 44.26 4.42
C ALA A 7 13.83 44.46 5.82
N ILE A 8 12.66 45.12 5.88
CA ILE A 8 11.92 45.30 7.14
C ILE A 8 11.39 43.96 7.66
N ALA A 9 10.78 43.14 6.79
CA ALA A 9 10.29 41.81 7.17
C ALA A 9 11.41 40.93 7.75
N TRP A 10 12.58 40.92 7.12
CA TRP A 10 13.74 40.18 7.61
C TRP A 10 14.30 40.72 8.92
N ARG A 11 14.26 42.05 9.12
CA ARG A 11 14.67 42.68 10.38
C ARG A 11 13.73 42.32 11.53
N TYR A 12 12.43 42.22 11.28
CA TYR A 12 11.45 41.77 12.27
C TYR A 12 11.63 40.30 12.65
N LEU A 13 12.06 39.44 11.72
CA LEU A 13 12.45 38.05 12.01
C LEU A 13 13.74 37.92 12.82
N ARG A 14 14.73 38.80 12.62
CA ARG A 14 16.10 38.64 13.14
C ARG A 14 16.43 39.49 14.38
N SER A 15 15.49 40.27 14.91
CA SER A 15 15.84 41.35 15.85
C SER A 15 16.50 40.87 17.16
N ARG A 16 17.78 41.25 17.32
CA ARG A 16 18.71 41.01 18.43
C ARG A 16 18.81 42.17 19.45
N ARG A 17 17.93 43.17 19.41
CA ARG A 17 17.92 44.28 20.40
C ARG A 17 16.50 44.48 20.93
N GLY A 18 16.30 44.12 22.20
CA GLY A 18 15.11 44.50 22.99
C GLY A 18 14.20 43.37 23.46
N SER A 19 14.04 42.27 22.71
CA SER A 19 13.20 41.15 23.17
C SER A 19 13.65 39.79 22.62
N GLN A 20 14.31 39.01 23.48
CA GLN A 20 14.62 37.60 23.20
C GLN A 20 13.34 36.79 22.87
N LEU A 21 12.18 37.24 23.37
CA LEU A 21 10.87 36.64 23.13
C LEU A 21 10.45 36.65 21.65
N LEU A 22 10.69 37.74 20.88
CA LEU A 22 10.27 37.82 19.47
C LEU A 22 11.04 36.86 18.56
N SER A 23 12.33 36.67 18.83
CA SER A 23 13.15 35.64 18.20
C SER A 23 12.63 34.25 18.51
N LEU A 24 12.25 34.01 19.77
CA LEU A 24 11.77 32.70 20.25
C LEU A 24 10.41 32.34 19.62
N ILE A 25 9.50 33.31 19.52
CA ILE A 25 8.19 33.16 18.88
C ILE A 25 8.35 32.79 17.39
N SER A 26 9.22 33.48 16.67
CA SER A 26 9.48 33.17 15.25
C SER A 26 10.10 31.78 15.06
N ILE A 27 10.97 31.35 15.99
CA ILE A 27 11.54 29.99 16.01
C ILE A 27 10.47 28.95 16.30
N ILE A 28 9.54 29.20 17.22
CA ILE A 28 8.42 28.29 17.52
C ILE A 28 7.52 28.13 16.30
N ALA A 29 7.19 29.22 15.60
CA ALA A 29 6.37 29.15 14.39
C ALA A 29 7.06 28.41 13.25
N MET A 30 8.34 28.73 12.98
CA MET A 30 9.13 27.97 12.01
C MET A 30 9.22 26.50 12.42
N GLY A 31 9.48 26.21 13.70
CA GLY A 31 9.53 24.87 14.26
C GLY A 31 8.24 24.08 14.04
N GLY A 32 7.08 24.71 14.25
CA GLY A 32 5.77 24.11 13.97
C GLY A 32 5.61 23.71 12.50
N VAL A 33 6.02 24.59 11.57
CA VAL A 33 6.00 24.28 10.13
C VAL A 33 7.01 23.18 9.77
N VAL A 34 8.22 23.24 10.32
CA VAL A 34 9.27 22.23 10.12
C VAL A 34 8.80 20.84 10.57
N VAL A 35 8.29 20.75 11.79
CA VAL A 35 7.78 19.49 12.35
C VAL A 35 6.59 18.99 11.54
N GLY A 36 5.62 19.85 11.22
CA GLY A 36 4.48 19.48 10.40
C GLY A 36 4.88 18.93 9.03
N VAL A 37 5.69 19.66 8.27
CA VAL A 37 6.13 19.25 6.93
C VAL A 37 6.98 17.97 6.98
N SER A 38 7.91 17.85 7.94
CA SER A 38 8.73 16.64 8.10
C SER A 38 7.91 15.41 8.45
N ALA A 39 6.94 15.55 9.37
CA ALA A 39 6.03 14.47 9.75
C ALA A 39 5.17 14.01 8.56
N LEU A 40 4.67 14.95 7.75
CA LEU A 40 3.87 14.61 6.57
C LEU A 40 4.65 13.81 5.53
N ILE A 41 5.90 14.19 5.27
CA ILE A 41 6.78 13.44 4.35
C ILE A 41 7.04 12.03 4.87
N LEU A 42 7.36 11.89 6.16
CA LEU A 42 7.65 10.59 6.76
C LEU A 42 6.43 9.68 6.75
N VAL A 43 5.28 10.17 7.20
CA VAL A 43 4.04 9.39 7.26
C VAL A 43 3.62 8.96 5.86
N LEU A 44 3.53 9.88 4.89
CA LEU A 44 3.16 9.50 3.52
C LEU A 44 4.21 8.56 2.88
N GLY A 45 5.49 8.77 3.18
CA GLY A 45 6.58 7.90 2.70
C GLY A 45 6.44 6.46 3.20
N VAL A 46 6.25 6.27 4.51
CA VAL A 46 6.01 4.94 5.11
C VAL A 46 4.78 4.31 4.47
N MET A 47 3.72 5.09 4.29
CA MET A 47 2.45 4.55 3.84
C MET A 47 2.45 4.13 2.37
N ASN A 48 3.02 4.95 1.50
CA ASN A 48 3.24 4.56 0.11
C ASN A 48 4.13 3.32 0.02
N GLY A 49 5.17 3.24 0.86
CA GLY A 49 6.04 2.07 0.95
C GLY A 49 5.27 0.81 1.37
N LEU A 50 4.43 0.91 2.41
CA LEU A 50 3.62 -0.20 2.90
C LEU A 50 2.60 -0.66 1.86
N GLN A 51 1.89 0.28 1.25
CA GLN A 51 0.91 -0.01 0.20
C GLN A 51 1.55 -0.67 -1.00
N LYS A 52 2.74 -0.21 -1.41
CA LYS A 52 3.49 -0.84 -2.51
C LYS A 52 3.95 -2.24 -2.12
N ASP A 53 4.53 -2.42 -0.95
CA ASP A 53 5.04 -3.73 -0.50
C ASP A 53 3.91 -4.76 -0.41
N LEU A 54 2.80 -4.41 0.26
CA LEU A 54 1.62 -5.25 0.34
C LEU A 54 1.06 -5.58 -1.04
N ARG A 55 0.97 -4.57 -1.91
CA ARG A 55 0.49 -4.76 -3.27
C ARG A 55 1.40 -5.74 -4.02
N ASP A 56 2.69 -5.44 -4.14
CA ASP A 56 3.67 -6.23 -4.91
C ASP A 56 3.71 -7.68 -4.44
N LYS A 57 3.60 -7.91 -3.13
CA LYS A 57 3.55 -9.24 -2.53
C LYS A 57 2.28 -10.04 -2.87
N ILE A 58 1.11 -9.39 -2.89
CA ILE A 58 -0.14 -10.05 -3.33
C ILE A 58 -0.06 -10.49 -4.78
N LEU A 59 0.69 -9.75 -5.61
CA LEU A 59 0.84 -10.04 -7.03
C LEU A 59 1.62 -11.33 -7.31
N ILE A 60 2.38 -11.85 -6.34
CA ILE A 60 3.27 -13.02 -6.53
C ILE A 60 2.49 -14.30 -6.89
N GLY A 61 1.47 -14.62 -6.07
CA GLY A 61 0.68 -15.85 -6.22
C GLY A 61 -0.66 -15.66 -6.94
N SER A 62 -1.08 -14.42 -7.17
CA SER A 62 -2.35 -14.11 -7.83
C SER A 62 -2.17 -13.87 -9.33
N PRO A 63 -2.99 -14.50 -10.20
CA PRO A 63 -3.01 -14.17 -11.63
C PRO A 63 -3.53 -12.75 -11.87
N ASP A 64 -3.34 -12.22 -13.08
CA ASP A 64 -3.82 -10.88 -13.42
C ASP A 64 -5.35 -10.86 -13.51
N LEU A 65 -5.95 -11.90 -14.10
CA LEU A 65 -7.39 -12.15 -14.05
C LEU A 65 -7.71 -13.64 -14.00
N ARG A 66 -8.94 -13.96 -13.60
CA ARG A 66 -9.51 -15.31 -13.66
C ARG A 66 -10.79 -15.32 -14.46
N VAL A 67 -10.94 -16.33 -15.32
CA VAL A 67 -12.21 -16.71 -15.94
C VAL A 67 -12.82 -17.82 -15.11
N LEU A 68 -13.99 -17.57 -14.55
CA LEU A 68 -14.77 -18.49 -13.73
C LEU A 68 -16.12 -18.76 -14.40
N THR A 69 -16.83 -19.78 -13.93
CA THR A 69 -18.21 -20.05 -14.31
C THR A 69 -19.17 -19.60 -13.21
N VAL A 70 -20.36 -19.18 -13.62
CA VAL A 70 -21.47 -18.83 -12.74
C VAL A 70 -22.49 -19.98 -12.79
N GLY A 71 -22.90 -20.50 -11.63
CA GLY A 71 -23.88 -21.60 -11.53
C GLY A 71 -23.57 -22.58 -10.39
N ASP A 72 -24.38 -23.63 -10.29
CA ASP A 72 -24.44 -24.52 -9.12
C ASP A 72 -23.14 -25.32 -8.87
N ASP A 73 -22.41 -25.69 -9.92
CA ASP A 73 -21.24 -26.57 -9.81
C ASP A 73 -19.90 -25.80 -9.76
N LEU A 74 -19.89 -24.46 -9.94
CA LEU A 74 -18.71 -23.55 -9.96
C LEU A 74 -17.44 -24.14 -10.62
N THR A 75 -17.64 -24.95 -11.66
CA THR A 75 -16.60 -25.70 -12.37
C THR A 75 -16.77 -25.53 -13.86
N MET A 76 -15.68 -25.74 -14.59
CA MET A 76 -15.60 -25.56 -16.03
C MET A 76 -15.33 -26.93 -16.69
N THR A 77 -16.32 -27.42 -17.44
CA THR A 77 -16.23 -28.69 -18.15
C THR A 77 -15.48 -28.54 -19.47
N ASP A 78 -15.89 -27.58 -20.31
CA ASP A 78 -15.31 -27.35 -21.65
C ASP A 78 -14.10 -26.40 -21.63
N TRP A 79 -13.25 -26.55 -20.61
CA TRP A 79 -12.16 -25.60 -20.36
C TRP A 79 -11.13 -25.57 -21.47
N GLN A 80 -10.90 -26.66 -22.21
CA GLN A 80 -9.95 -26.69 -23.33
C GLN A 80 -10.40 -25.77 -24.48
N ALA A 81 -11.68 -25.81 -24.82
CA ALA A 81 -12.26 -24.94 -25.85
C ALA A 81 -12.26 -23.48 -25.38
N THR A 82 -12.65 -23.23 -24.13
CA THR A 82 -12.62 -21.89 -23.54
C THR A 82 -11.19 -21.34 -23.44
N LEU A 83 -10.22 -22.15 -23.04
CA LEU A 83 -8.81 -21.78 -22.98
C LEU A 83 -8.27 -21.37 -24.35
N THR A 84 -8.67 -22.07 -25.40
CA THR A 84 -8.30 -21.73 -26.78
C THR A 84 -8.86 -20.37 -27.17
N LYS A 85 -10.12 -20.08 -26.83
CA LYS A 85 -10.75 -18.77 -27.08
C LYS A 85 -10.08 -17.64 -26.28
N VAL A 86 -9.71 -17.90 -25.02
CA VAL A 86 -9.03 -16.94 -24.15
C VAL A 86 -7.65 -16.60 -24.69
N ARG A 87 -6.86 -17.62 -25.07
CA ARG A 87 -5.51 -17.43 -25.66
C ARG A 87 -5.52 -16.67 -26.98
N ALA A 88 -6.62 -16.73 -27.72
CA ALA A 88 -6.78 -16.01 -28.98
C ALA A 88 -7.10 -14.51 -28.81
N GLN A 89 -7.40 -14.05 -27.59
CA GLN A 89 -7.74 -12.64 -27.36
C GLN A 89 -6.51 -11.72 -27.37
N PRO A 90 -6.67 -10.47 -27.86
CA PRO A 90 -5.62 -9.47 -27.76
C PRO A 90 -5.29 -9.18 -26.29
N ASN A 91 -4.03 -8.87 -26.01
CA ASN A 91 -3.53 -8.58 -24.66
C ASN A 91 -3.65 -9.75 -23.66
N VAL A 92 -3.74 -10.98 -24.15
CA VAL A 92 -3.51 -12.20 -23.35
C VAL A 92 -2.11 -12.72 -23.67
N VAL A 93 -1.22 -12.69 -22.68
CA VAL A 93 0.17 -13.18 -22.82
C VAL A 93 0.23 -14.69 -22.60
N SER A 94 -0.44 -15.17 -21.57
CA SER A 94 -0.58 -16.60 -21.30
C SER A 94 -1.86 -16.88 -20.53
N ALA A 95 -2.35 -18.11 -20.65
CA ALA A 95 -3.51 -18.59 -19.91
C ALA A 95 -3.34 -20.06 -19.58
N GLN A 96 -3.83 -20.48 -18.42
CA GLN A 96 -3.72 -21.86 -17.94
C GLN A 96 -4.98 -22.26 -17.15
N PRO A 97 -5.40 -23.54 -17.23
CA PRO A 97 -6.42 -24.05 -16.32
C PRO A 97 -5.88 -24.12 -14.89
N PHE A 98 -6.76 -24.02 -13.91
CA PHE A 98 -6.40 -24.30 -12.52
C PHE A 98 -7.53 -25.01 -11.77
N VAL A 99 -7.16 -25.77 -10.74
CA VAL A 99 -8.07 -26.27 -9.73
C VAL A 99 -7.71 -25.63 -8.40
N ILE A 100 -8.71 -25.16 -7.66
CA ILE A 100 -8.51 -24.68 -6.30
C ILE A 100 -9.47 -25.38 -5.35
N LYS A 101 -8.96 -25.87 -4.22
CA LYS A 101 -9.76 -26.60 -3.24
C LYS A 101 -9.23 -26.40 -1.83
N ASP A 102 -10.14 -26.15 -0.89
CA ASP A 102 -9.81 -26.14 0.53
C ASP A 102 -9.71 -27.56 1.06
N ALA A 103 -8.66 -27.84 1.84
CA ALA A 103 -8.38 -29.15 2.43
C ALA A 103 -7.79 -29.00 3.83
N LEU A 104 -7.76 -30.10 4.57
CA LEU A 104 -6.94 -30.26 5.76
C LEU A 104 -5.68 -31.01 5.38
N ILE A 105 -4.53 -30.59 5.90
CA ILE A 105 -3.23 -31.24 5.70
C ILE A 105 -2.65 -31.66 7.05
N THR A 106 -2.13 -32.88 7.13
CA THR A 106 -1.50 -33.42 8.33
C THR A 106 -0.28 -34.25 7.99
N LYS A 107 0.66 -34.32 8.92
CA LYS A 107 1.80 -35.22 8.91
C LYS A 107 1.58 -36.31 9.96
N GLY A 108 1.34 -37.55 9.53
CA GLY A 108 1.11 -38.66 10.46
C GLY A 108 -0.12 -38.44 11.36
N ASN A 109 0.10 -38.41 12.68
CA ASN A 109 -0.94 -38.17 13.69
C ASN A 109 -0.88 -36.75 14.28
N ASP A 110 -0.12 -35.84 13.67
CA ASP A 110 -0.03 -34.45 14.11
C ASP A 110 -1.34 -33.69 13.83
N TYR A 111 -1.46 -32.51 14.45
CA TYR A 111 -2.60 -31.61 14.24
C TYR A 111 -2.79 -31.29 12.75
N ALA A 112 -4.04 -31.32 12.32
CA ALA A 112 -4.41 -30.95 10.96
C ALA A 112 -4.44 -29.43 10.82
N GLU A 113 -3.75 -28.94 9.79
CA GLU A 113 -3.75 -27.53 9.41
C GLU A 113 -4.69 -27.30 8.21
N PRO A 114 -5.41 -26.17 8.13
CA PRO A 114 -6.13 -25.80 6.93
C PRO A 114 -5.17 -25.40 5.82
N VAL A 115 -5.44 -25.86 4.60
CA VAL A 115 -4.64 -25.51 3.42
C VAL A 115 -5.52 -25.29 2.20
N LYS A 116 -5.17 -24.31 1.37
CA LYS A 116 -5.72 -24.11 0.04
C LYS A 116 -4.81 -24.79 -0.97
N VAL A 117 -5.33 -25.82 -1.63
CA VAL A 117 -4.63 -26.58 -2.65
C VAL A 117 -4.87 -25.95 -4.00
N VAL A 118 -3.80 -25.72 -4.74
CA VAL A 118 -3.82 -25.18 -6.11
C VAL A 118 -3.19 -26.18 -7.07
N GLY A 119 -4.00 -26.70 -7.99
CA GLY A 119 -3.57 -27.55 -9.10
C GLY A 119 -3.17 -26.72 -10.30
N LEU A 120 -1.92 -26.84 -10.73
CA LEU A 120 -1.37 -26.15 -11.89
C LEU A 120 -0.88 -27.17 -12.94
N PRO A 121 -1.01 -26.88 -14.24
CA PRO A 121 -0.36 -27.72 -15.26
C PRO A 121 1.16 -27.69 -15.08
N ALA A 122 1.85 -28.70 -15.60
CA ALA A 122 3.30 -28.69 -15.67
C ALA A 122 3.80 -27.46 -16.45
N ALA A 123 4.94 -26.91 -16.05
CA ALA A 123 5.55 -25.80 -16.78
C ALA A 123 5.84 -26.24 -18.22
N THR A 124 5.40 -25.42 -19.19
CA THR A 124 5.62 -25.66 -20.62
C THR A 124 6.67 -24.67 -21.12
N ALA A 125 7.62 -25.12 -21.94
CA ALA A 125 8.69 -24.26 -22.46
C ALA A 125 8.16 -23.11 -23.34
N ASP A 126 7.00 -23.30 -23.95
CA ASP A 126 6.45 -22.42 -25.00
C ASP A 126 5.56 -21.28 -24.47
N ALA A 127 5.27 -21.24 -23.16
CA ALA A 127 4.41 -20.22 -22.59
C ALA A 127 4.96 -19.69 -21.24
N PRO A 128 5.02 -18.37 -21.04
CA PRO A 128 5.42 -17.82 -19.75
C PRO A 128 4.40 -18.21 -18.67
N ASP A 129 4.90 -18.53 -17.47
CA ASP A 129 4.03 -18.82 -16.32
C ASP A 129 3.03 -17.68 -16.10
N VAL A 130 1.79 -18.06 -15.80
CA VAL A 130 0.71 -17.11 -15.51
C VAL A 130 0.92 -16.40 -14.17
N THR A 131 1.50 -17.10 -13.18
CA THR A 131 1.86 -16.54 -11.87
C THR A 131 3.38 -16.63 -11.64
N GLN A 132 3.89 -15.90 -10.65
CA GLN A 132 5.34 -15.92 -10.37
C GLN A 132 5.74 -16.97 -9.33
N ILE A 133 4.80 -17.75 -8.81
CA ILE A 133 5.00 -18.63 -7.65
C ILE A 133 6.17 -19.61 -7.82
N ARG A 134 6.38 -20.14 -9.03
CA ARG A 134 7.46 -21.09 -9.31
C ARG A 134 8.86 -20.52 -9.05
N LYS A 135 9.03 -19.20 -9.18
CA LYS A 135 10.30 -18.51 -8.93
C LYS A 135 10.68 -18.43 -7.46
N TYR A 136 9.73 -18.72 -6.57
CA TYR A 136 9.90 -18.66 -5.13
C TYR A 136 10.16 -20.05 -4.51
N ALA A 137 10.44 -21.06 -5.33
CA ALA A 137 10.95 -22.34 -4.85
C ALA A 137 12.30 -22.15 -4.14
N ARG A 138 12.46 -22.76 -2.95
CA ARG A 138 13.69 -22.71 -2.15
C ARG A 138 14.38 -24.07 -2.13
N ASN A 139 13.63 -25.10 -1.76
CA ASN A 139 14.13 -26.48 -1.65
C ASN A 139 13.25 -27.37 -2.53
N GLY A 140 13.77 -27.82 -3.68
CA GLY A 140 13.00 -28.54 -4.69
C GLY A 140 12.48 -27.64 -5.81
N ASP A 141 11.53 -28.14 -6.60
CA ASP A 141 10.97 -27.43 -7.74
C ASP A 141 9.45 -27.66 -7.89
N PHE A 142 8.84 -26.94 -8.84
CA PHE A 142 7.43 -27.10 -9.20
C PHE A 142 7.26 -28.07 -10.39
N THR A 143 8.15 -29.06 -10.56
CA THR A 143 7.96 -30.10 -11.61
C THR A 143 6.90 -31.11 -11.21
N PHE A 144 6.55 -31.18 -9.93
CA PHE A 144 5.59 -32.12 -9.37
C PHE A 144 5.94 -33.59 -9.66
N ARG A 145 7.24 -33.90 -9.78
CA ARG A 145 7.73 -35.27 -9.96
C ARG A 145 8.01 -35.89 -8.61
N ALA A 146 7.21 -36.90 -8.24
CA ALA A 146 7.48 -37.68 -7.04
C ALA A 146 8.67 -38.64 -7.29
N PRO A 147 9.33 -39.14 -6.22
CA PRO A 147 10.44 -40.09 -6.35
C PRO A 147 10.05 -41.41 -7.05
N ASP A 148 8.79 -41.82 -6.90
CA ASP A 148 8.21 -43.01 -7.52
C ASP A 148 7.01 -42.60 -8.40
N ASP A 149 6.85 -43.22 -9.57
CA ASP A 149 5.73 -42.97 -10.51
C ASP A 149 4.34 -43.17 -9.91
N SER A 150 4.23 -43.91 -8.79
CA SER A 150 2.96 -44.15 -8.08
C SER A 150 2.61 -43.08 -7.04
N SER A 151 3.58 -42.24 -6.67
CA SER A 151 3.42 -41.23 -5.64
C SER A 151 2.95 -39.90 -6.23
N ARG A 152 2.09 -39.19 -5.51
CA ARG A 152 1.67 -37.84 -5.90
C ARG A 152 2.60 -36.81 -5.26
N ALA A 153 2.98 -35.79 -6.00
CA ALA A 153 3.84 -34.72 -5.50
C ALA A 153 3.04 -33.54 -4.95
N ILE A 154 3.58 -32.89 -3.92
CA ILE A 154 3.09 -31.61 -3.40
C ILE A 154 4.25 -30.66 -3.10
N VAL A 155 4.02 -29.37 -3.31
CA VAL A 155 4.93 -28.28 -2.93
C VAL A 155 4.19 -27.41 -1.93
N ILE A 156 4.78 -27.16 -0.76
CA ILE A 156 4.13 -26.44 0.34
C ILE A 156 4.86 -25.15 0.70
N GLY A 157 4.17 -24.22 1.35
CA GLY A 157 4.82 -23.00 1.84
C GLY A 157 5.76 -23.27 3.02
N GLN A 158 6.80 -22.45 3.15
CA GLN A 158 7.84 -22.59 4.19
C GLN A 158 7.26 -22.60 5.61
N ARG A 159 6.31 -21.72 5.91
CA ARG A 159 5.70 -21.64 7.25
C ARG A 159 4.78 -22.81 7.54
N LEU A 160 4.08 -23.33 6.52
CA LEU A 160 3.28 -24.55 6.64
C LEU A 160 4.19 -25.77 6.90
N ALA A 161 5.33 -25.85 6.21
CA ALA A 161 6.33 -26.88 6.43
C ALA A 161 6.88 -26.84 7.86
N GLU A 162 7.22 -25.66 8.37
CA GLU A 162 7.71 -25.48 9.75
C GLU A 162 6.68 -25.92 10.81
N ARG A 163 5.41 -25.55 10.65
CA ARG A 163 4.33 -25.97 11.56
C ARG A 163 4.11 -27.47 11.60
N LEU A 164 4.11 -28.09 10.43
CA LEU A 164 3.98 -29.54 10.28
C LEU A 164 5.30 -30.26 10.59
N ASN A 165 6.38 -29.52 10.91
CA ASN A 165 7.74 -30.04 11.03
C ASN A 165 8.09 -30.98 9.86
N ALA A 166 7.77 -30.56 8.63
CA ALA A 166 7.77 -31.38 7.44
C ALA A 166 8.84 -30.95 6.43
N TRP A 167 9.51 -31.92 5.82
CA TRP A 167 10.66 -31.70 4.93
C TRP A 167 10.49 -32.44 3.60
N PRO A 168 11.17 -32.00 2.51
CA PRO A 168 11.13 -32.72 1.24
C PRO A 168 11.47 -34.21 1.40
N GLY A 169 10.75 -35.07 0.68
CA GLY A 169 10.81 -36.54 0.77
C GLY A 169 9.83 -37.16 1.78
N GLN A 170 9.21 -36.37 2.65
CA GLN A 170 8.22 -36.87 3.62
C GLN A 170 6.81 -36.89 3.03
N ILE A 171 5.93 -37.70 3.65
CA ILE A 171 4.54 -37.87 3.21
C ILE A 171 3.60 -37.00 4.06
N LEU A 172 2.70 -36.29 3.38
CA LEU A 172 1.56 -35.59 3.96
C LEU A 172 0.25 -36.25 3.53
N VAL A 173 -0.73 -36.17 4.41
CA VAL A 173 -2.10 -36.63 4.16
C VAL A 173 -2.98 -35.40 3.99
N LEU A 174 -3.68 -35.34 2.86
CA LEU A 174 -4.69 -34.33 2.60
C LEU A 174 -6.08 -34.96 2.70
N ALA A 175 -6.99 -34.26 3.37
CA ALA A 175 -8.39 -34.63 3.51
C ALA A 175 -9.28 -33.46 3.08
N THR A 176 -10.24 -33.71 2.18
CA THR A 176 -11.22 -32.69 1.76
C THR A 176 -12.57 -33.34 1.47
N VAL A 177 -13.61 -32.53 1.34
CA VAL A 177 -14.93 -32.98 0.87
C VAL A 177 -15.03 -32.72 -0.63
N PRO A 178 -15.38 -33.70 -1.47
CA PRO A 178 -15.46 -33.52 -2.91
C PRO A 178 -16.52 -32.47 -3.30
N GLY A 179 -16.42 -31.92 -4.52
CA GLY A 179 -17.29 -30.83 -4.98
C GLY A 179 -18.79 -31.10 -4.91
N LYS A 180 -19.23 -32.36 -5.08
CA LYS A 180 -20.60 -32.80 -4.76
C LYS A 180 -20.57 -33.56 -3.46
N LEU A 181 -21.40 -33.13 -2.51
CA LEU A 181 -21.55 -33.76 -1.21
C LEU A 181 -22.07 -35.20 -1.39
N GLN A 182 -21.15 -36.16 -1.33
CA GLN A 182 -21.49 -37.57 -1.38
C GLN A 182 -21.88 -38.05 0.02
N MET A 183 -23.17 -38.33 0.21
CA MET A 183 -23.70 -38.92 1.43
C MET A 183 -23.51 -40.43 1.40
N SER A 184 -22.89 -40.99 2.44
CA SER A 184 -22.88 -42.43 2.66
C SER A 184 -23.92 -42.80 3.70
N SER A 185 -24.87 -43.65 3.32
CA SER A 185 -25.85 -44.24 4.24
C SER A 185 -25.19 -45.11 5.32
N ALA A 186 -24.01 -45.67 5.05
CA ALA A 186 -23.25 -46.48 6.00
C ALA A 186 -22.49 -45.65 7.05
N LEU A 187 -22.08 -44.42 6.72
CA LEU A 187 -21.32 -43.54 7.62
C LEU A 187 -22.17 -42.44 8.25
N GLY A 188 -23.44 -42.31 7.85
CA GLY A 188 -24.34 -41.28 8.38
C GLY A 188 -23.90 -39.84 8.09
N GLY A 189 -23.07 -39.63 7.06
CA GLY A 189 -22.48 -38.33 6.77
C GLY A 189 -21.70 -38.29 5.45
N PHE A 190 -21.01 -37.16 5.21
CA PHE A 190 -20.20 -36.96 4.02
C PHE A 190 -18.94 -37.82 4.04
N VAL A 191 -18.56 -38.36 2.89
CA VAL A 191 -17.33 -39.14 2.74
C VAL A 191 -16.17 -38.21 2.36
N PRO A 192 -15.13 -38.06 3.20
CA PRO A 192 -13.97 -37.27 2.83
C PRO A 192 -13.12 -38.02 1.79
N VAL A 193 -12.57 -37.27 0.84
CA VAL A 193 -11.49 -37.74 -0.03
C VAL A 193 -10.18 -37.55 0.72
N ILE A 194 -9.52 -38.67 0.99
CA ILE A 194 -8.20 -38.70 1.65
C ILE A 194 -7.17 -39.18 0.62
N ARG A 195 -6.07 -38.43 0.49
CA ARG A 195 -4.97 -38.72 -0.43
C ARG A 195 -3.62 -38.44 0.23
N ARG A 196 -2.61 -39.22 -0.16
CA ARG A 196 -1.23 -39.08 0.32
C ARG A 196 -0.38 -38.40 -0.76
N TYR A 197 0.49 -37.50 -0.33
CA TYR A 197 1.39 -36.74 -1.18
C TYR A 197 2.79 -36.71 -0.59
N VAL A 198 3.81 -36.83 -1.45
CA VAL A 198 5.21 -36.65 -1.08
C VAL A 198 5.59 -35.18 -1.29
N ILE A 199 6.22 -34.58 -0.29
CA ILE A 199 6.74 -33.22 -0.38
C ILE A 199 7.92 -33.23 -1.35
N THR A 200 7.76 -32.56 -2.48
CA THR A 200 8.81 -32.44 -3.51
C THR A 200 9.49 -31.10 -3.48
N GLY A 201 8.83 -30.10 -2.90
CA GLY A 201 9.51 -28.85 -2.59
C GLY A 201 8.81 -27.95 -1.59
N ILE A 202 9.54 -26.88 -1.24
CA ILE A 202 9.09 -25.82 -0.36
C ILE A 202 9.29 -24.47 -1.07
N PHE A 203 8.26 -23.61 -0.99
CA PHE A 203 8.31 -22.25 -1.52
C PHE A 203 8.24 -21.20 -0.39
N GLU A 204 8.80 -20.02 -0.65
CA GLU A 204 8.77 -18.88 0.27
C GLU A 204 8.56 -17.58 -0.51
N THR A 205 7.36 -17.01 -0.38
CA THR A 205 6.99 -15.75 -1.03
C THR A 205 7.28 -14.53 -0.16
N GLY A 206 7.50 -14.73 1.14
CA GLY A 206 7.59 -13.65 2.13
C GLY A 206 6.21 -13.15 2.59
N MET A 207 5.12 -13.72 2.07
CA MET A 207 3.75 -13.49 2.53
C MET A 207 3.29 -14.65 3.39
N TYR A 208 2.96 -14.36 4.64
CA TYR A 208 2.45 -15.36 5.56
C TYR A 208 1.25 -16.13 5.00
N GLU A 209 0.27 -15.44 4.41
CA GLU A 209 -0.96 -16.09 3.93
C GLU A 209 -0.68 -17.15 2.85
N TYR A 210 0.28 -16.90 1.96
CA TYR A 210 0.74 -17.89 0.98
C TYR A 210 1.63 -18.94 1.64
N ASP A 211 2.61 -18.52 2.43
CA ASP A 211 3.63 -19.42 3.00
C ASP A 211 3.08 -20.35 4.10
N SER A 212 1.96 -19.99 4.74
CA SER A 212 1.30 -20.81 5.78
C SER A 212 0.04 -21.52 5.29
N GLY A 213 -0.57 -21.07 4.19
CA GLY A 213 -1.93 -21.46 3.81
C GLY A 213 -2.07 -22.10 2.43
N TYR A 214 -1.01 -22.14 1.60
CA TYR A 214 -1.11 -22.67 0.24
C TYR A 214 -0.22 -23.89 0.02
N ALA A 215 -0.73 -24.82 -0.78
CA ALA A 215 0.03 -25.93 -1.33
C ALA A 215 -0.27 -26.09 -2.82
N TYR A 216 0.75 -26.42 -3.59
CA TYR A 216 0.68 -26.58 -5.04
C TYR A 216 0.93 -28.02 -5.43
N MET A 217 0.20 -28.50 -6.43
CA MET A 217 0.36 -29.83 -7.00
C MET A 217 0.04 -29.80 -8.50
N GLU A 218 0.26 -30.92 -9.17
CA GLU A 218 -0.14 -31.06 -10.56
C GLU A 218 -1.66 -30.96 -10.72
N LEU A 219 -2.12 -30.36 -11.82
CA LEU A 219 -3.53 -30.20 -12.17
C LEU A 219 -4.33 -31.50 -12.01
N ALA A 220 -3.82 -32.61 -12.54
CA ALA A 220 -4.48 -33.91 -12.48
C ALA A 220 -4.64 -34.42 -11.03
N SER A 221 -3.63 -34.21 -10.18
CA SER A 221 -3.69 -34.56 -8.76
C SER A 221 -4.74 -33.72 -8.01
N ALA A 222 -4.81 -32.43 -8.30
CA ALA A 222 -5.82 -31.55 -7.70
C ALA A 222 -7.24 -31.89 -8.18
N GLN A 223 -7.40 -32.28 -9.45
CA GLN A 223 -8.68 -32.75 -10.00
C GLN A 223 -9.20 -34.01 -9.29
N ASP A 224 -8.32 -34.99 -9.05
CA ASP A 224 -8.63 -36.20 -8.27
C ASP A 224 -9.00 -35.84 -6.82
N LEU A 225 -8.20 -35.00 -6.16
CA LEU A 225 -8.48 -34.57 -4.78
C LEU A 225 -9.82 -33.84 -4.65
N ALA A 226 -10.15 -32.97 -5.61
CA ALA A 226 -11.38 -32.19 -5.59
C ALA A 226 -12.62 -32.97 -6.10
N GLY A 227 -12.42 -34.16 -6.69
CA GLY A 227 -13.50 -34.95 -7.29
C GLY A 227 -14.08 -34.31 -8.56
N LEU A 228 -13.24 -33.64 -9.35
CA LEU A 228 -13.68 -32.87 -10.52
C LEU A 228 -13.63 -33.65 -11.84
N GLY A 229 -12.97 -34.81 -11.87
CA GLY A 229 -12.71 -35.53 -13.12
C GLY A 229 -11.88 -34.67 -14.06
N ALA A 230 -12.30 -34.53 -15.33
CA ALA A 230 -11.61 -33.67 -16.29
C ALA A 230 -11.90 -32.16 -16.13
N ARG A 231 -12.82 -31.78 -15.23
CA ARG A 231 -13.23 -30.38 -15.02
C ARG A 231 -12.18 -29.60 -14.24
N VAL A 232 -12.21 -28.28 -14.35
CA VAL A 232 -11.32 -27.37 -13.61
C VAL A 232 -12.14 -26.30 -12.89
N THR A 233 -11.54 -25.57 -11.95
CA THR A 233 -12.24 -24.46 -11.28
C THR A 233 -12.34 -23.23 -12.19
N GLY A 234 -11.32 -22.98 -12.99
CA GLY A 234 -11.32 -21.87 -13.93
C GLY A 234 -10.06 -21.79 -14.78
N ILE A 235 -9.88 -20.63 -15.40
CA ILE A 235 -8.70 -20.30 -16.20
C ILE A 235 -8.04 -19.06 -15.62
N ASP A 236 -6.78 -19.18 -15.23
CA ASP A 236 -5.93 -18.05 -14.85
C ASP A 236 -5.35 -17.43 -16.13
N VAL A 237 -5.31 -16.10 -16.21
CA VAL A 237 -4.78 -15.38 -17.37
C VAL A 237 -3.80 -14.30 -16.94
N ARG A 238 -2.76 -14.12 -17.76
CA ARG A 238 -1.73 -13.09 -17.64
C ARG A 238 -1.85 -12.08 -18.78
N THR A 239 -1.72 -10.81 -18.44
CA THR A 239 -1.74 -9.69 -19.40
C THR A 239 -0.34 -9.08 -19.57
N PRO A 240 -0.07 -8.28 -20.62
CA PRO A 240 1.22 -7.60 -20.79
C PRO A 240 1.50 -6.62 -19.65
N ASP A 241 0.44 -5.91 -19.24
CA ASP A 241 0.41 -5.07 -18.05
C ASP A 241 -0.80 -5.46 -17.20
N ARG A 242 -0.57 -5.75 -15.93
CA ARG A 242 -1.59 -6.12 -14.96
C ARG A 242 -2.62 -5.02 -14.72
N PHE A 243 -2.27 -3.76 -14.97
CA PHE A 243 -3.25 -2.66 -14.90
C PHE A 243 -4.24 -2.66 -16.06
N MET A 244 -3.98 -3.40 -17.14
CA MET A 244 -4.95 -3.64 -18.20
C MET A 244 -5.92 -4.79 -17.85
N ALA A 245 -5.68 -5.55 -16.78
CA ALA A 245 -6.51 -6.69 -16.40
C ALA A 245 -8.01 -6.35 -16.29
N PRO A 246 -8.45 -5.19 -15.75
CA PRO A 246 -9.88 -4.85 -15.73
C PRO A 246 -10.47 -4.67 -17.13
N ILE A 247 -9.71 -4.10 -18.07
CA ILE A 247 -10.14 -3.89 -19.46
C ILE A 247 -10.22 -5.24 -20.18
N VAL A 248 -9.18 -6.07 -20.04
CA VAL A 248 -9.12 -7.41 -20.64
C VAL A 248 -10.18 -8.33 -20.04
N ALA A 249 -10.45 -8.21 -18.74
CA ALA A 249 -11.53 -8.94 -18.07
C ALA A 249 -12.90 -8.59 -18.70
N GLN A 250 -13.22 -7.31 -18.87
CA GLN A 250 -14.46 -6.91 -19.53
C GLN A 250 -14.56 -7.46 -20.96
N GLN A 251 -13.49 -7.34 -21.76
CA GLN A 251 -13.45 -7.87 -23.13
C GLN A 251 -13.67 -9.39 -23.17
N LEU A 252 -13.00 -10.13 -22.28
CA LEU A 252 -13.18 -11.58 -22.17
C LEU A 252 -14.60 -11.94 -21.72
N SER A 253 -15.18 -11.18 -20.80
CA SER A 253 -16.57 -11.38 -20.35
C SER A 253 -17.55 -11.18 -21.52
N ASP A 254 -17.35 -10.17 -22.36
CA ASP A 254 -18.21 -9.87 -23.50
C ASP A 254 -18.09 -10.95 -24.60
N VAL A 255 -16.88 -11.44 -24.86
CA VAL A 255 -16.60 -12.47 -25.88
C VAL A 255 -17.09 -13.86 -25.43
N LEU A 256 -16.89 -14.22 -24.17
CA LEU A 256 -17.25 -15.54 -23.65
C LEU A 256 -18.74 -15.64 -23.34
N GLY A 257 -19.36 -14.55 -22.87
CA GLY A 257 -20.77 -14.52 -22.50
C GLY A 257 -21.13 -15.47 -21.35
N PHE A 258 -22.43 -15.64 -21.08
CA PHE A 258 -22.92 -16.60 -20.10
C PHE A 258 -22.53 -18.04 -20.50
N PRO A 259 -22.08 -18.91 -19.56
CA PRO A 259 -22.07 -18.76 -18.11
C PRO A 259 -20.74 -18.25 -17.52
N TYR A 260 -19.89 -17.62 -18.32
CA TYR A 260 -18.58 -17.18 -17.86
C TYR A 260 -18.62 -15.80 -17.20
N ARG A 261 -17.80 -15.63 -16.18
CA ARG A 261 -17.52 -14.35 -15.55
C ARG A 261 -16.03 -14.21 -15.34
N THR A 262 -15.52 -13.00 -15.56
CA THR A 262 -14.15 -12.65 -15.25
C THR A 262 -14.05 -11.89 -13.94
N ILE A 263 -12.98 -12.14 -13.18
CA ILE A 263 -12.60 -11.34 -12.02
C ILE A 263 -11.13 -10.95 -12.14
N ASP A 264 -10.82 -9.67 -11.98
CA ASP A 264 -9.43 -9.20 -11.98
C ASP A 264 -8.80 -9.29 -10.57
N TRP A 265 -7.50 -9.08 -10.50
CA TRP A 265 -6.73 -9.14 -9.25
C TRP A 265 -7.17 -8.13 -8.17
N GLN A 266 -7.72 -6.96 -8.54
CA GLN A 266 -8.25 -5.99 -7.57
C GLN A 266 -9.59 -6.45 -7.03
N GLU A 267 -10.45 -7.03 -7.87
CA GLU A 267 -11.73 -7.58 -7.43
C GLU A 267 -11.54 -8.80 -6.53
N GLN A 268 -10.60 -9.69 -6.86
CA GLN A 268 -10.22 -10.83 -6.01
C GLN A 268 -9.81 -10.41 -4.59
N ASN A 269 -9.19 -9.24 -4.45
CA ASN A 269 -8.68 -8.71 -3.19
C ASN A 269 -9.44 -7.44 -2.76
N ARG A 270 -10.74 -7.35 -3.11
CA ARG A 270 -11.54 -6.13 -2.96
C ARG A 270 -11.55 -5.59 -1.53
N SER A 271 -11.64 -6.46 -0.51
CA SER A 271 -11.65 -6.05 0.90
C SER A 271 -10.37 -5.30 1.27
N LEU A 272 -9.22 -5.82 0.87
CA LEU A 272 -7.93 -5.18 1.10
C LEU A 272 -7.82 -3.86 0.34
N PHE A 273 -8.11 -3.84 -0.97
CA PHE A 273 -8.02 -2.60 -1.75
C PHE A 273 -9.01 -1.54 -1.28
N GLN A 274 -10.18 -1.93 -0.75
CA GLN A 274 -11.10 -1.03 -0.07
C GLN A 274 -10.51 -0.50 1.23
N ALA A 275 -9.88 -1.35 2.05
CA ALA A 275 -9.18 -0.93 3.26
C ALA A 275 -8.06 0.07 2.94
N LEU A 276 -7.23 -0.19 1.92
CA LEU A 276 -6.18 0.74 1.47
C LEU A 276 -6.74 2.09 0.99
N LYS A 277 -7.91 2.08 0.32
CA LYS A 277 -8.61 3.31 -0.09
C LYS A 277 -9.15 4.09 1.10
N LEU A 278 -9.76 3.40 2.07
CA LEU A 278 -10.30 4.01 3.28
C LEU A 278 -9.18 4.60 4.16
N GLU A 279 -8.07 3.87 4.26
CA GLU A 279 -6.86 4.32 4.94
C GLU A 279 -6.30 5.61 4.30
N LYS A 280 -6.22 5.66 2.97
CA LYS A 280 -5.79 6.87 2.26
C LYS A 280 -6.70 8.07 2.55
N LEU A 281 -8.00 7.84 2.71
CA LEU A 281 -8.97 8.89 3.09
C LEU A 281 -8.72 9.35 4.54
N ALA A 282 -8.55 8.42 5.48
CA ALA A 282 -8.23 8.73 6.87
C ALA A 282 -6.94 9.56 6.99
N MET A 283 -5.91 9.24 6.19
CA MET A 283 -4.67 10.02 6.11
C MET A 283 -4.90 11.43 5.58
N GLY A 284 -5.80 11.61 4.61
CA GLY A 284 -6.21 12.93 4.15
C GLY A 284 -6.78 13.79 5.28
N VAL A 285 -7.56 13.18 6.19
CA VAL A 285 -8.12 13.86 7.37
C VAL A 285 -7.01 14.22 8.37
N ILE A 286 -6.10 13.30 8.66
CA ILE A 286 -4.96 13.56 9.57
C ILE A 286 -4.06 14.66 9.01
N LEU A 287 -3.75 14.60 7.71
CA LEU A 287 -3.00 15.63 6.97
C LEU A 287 -3.67 16.99 7.12
N LEU A 288 -4.98 17.07 6.90
CA LEU A 288 -5.75 18.31 7.07
C LEU A 288 -5.63 18.85 8.50
N LEU A 289 -5.72 18.00 9.52
CA LEU A 289 -5.58 18.40 10.91
C LEU A 289 -4.18 18.93 11.24
N ILE A 290 -3.12 18.24 10.82
CA ILE A 290 -1.72 18.69 11.01
C ILE A 290 -1.52 20.07 10.38
N VAL A 291 -2.03 20.23 9.18
CA VAL A 291 -1.95 21.46 8.41
C VAL A 291 -2.74 22.60 9.08
N LEU A 292 -3.95 22.33 9.59
CA LEU A 292 -4.75 23.31 10.33
C LEU A 292 -4.04 23.76 11.61
N VAL A 293 -3.46 22.82 12.37
CA VAL A 293 -2.68 23.13 13.59
C VAL A 293 -1.49 24.03 13.25
N ALA A 294 -0.76 23.73 12.18
CA ALA A 294 0.34 24.57 11.70
C ALA A 294 -0.15 25.97 11.28
N ALA A 295 -1.28 26.06 10.57
CA ALA A 295 -1.87 27.33 10.16
C ALA A 295 -2.25 28.20 11.35
N PHE A 296 -2.93 27.63 12.36
CA PHE A 296 -3.28 28.34 13.59
C PHE A 296 -2.04 28.82 14.34
N ASN A 297 -0.98 28.00 14.38
CA ASN A 297 0.28 28.41 14.99
C ASN A 297 0.88 29.64 14.29
N ILE A 298 0.88 29.67 12.95
CA ILE A 298 1.32 30.82 12.17
C ILE A 298 0.46 32.06 12.45
N VAL A 299 -0.88 31.92 12.46
CA VAL A 299 -1.81 33.02 12.77
C VAL A 299 -1.50 33.60 14.15
N SER A 300 -1.46 32.76 15.19
CA SER A 300 -1.23 33.18 16.58
C SER A 300 0.11 33.89 16.74
N THR A 301 1.17 33.32 16.14
CA THR A 301 2.52 33.88 16.19
C THR A 301 2.59 35.23 15.50
N LEU A 302 2.09 35.36 14.28
CA LEU A 302 2.15 36.62 13.54
C LEU A 302 1.29 37.70 14.18
N THR A 303 0.14 37.33 14.74
CA THR A 303 -0.70 38.24 15.52
C THR A 303 0.09 38.82 16.70
N MET A 304 0.79 37.95 17.43
CA MET A 304 1.65 38.35 18.53
C MET A 304 2.79 39.28 18.08
N VAL A 305 3.39 39.02 16.92
CA VAL A 305 4.39 39.94 16.35
C VAL A 305 3.78 41.30 15.99
N VAL A 306 2.55 41.33 15.45
CA VAL A 306 1.86 42.59 15.14
C VAL A 306 1.62 43.38 16.42
N THR A 307 1.15 42.74 17.50
CA THR A 307 0.90 43.40 18.78
C THR A 307 2.19 43.94 19.40
N ASP A 308 3.27 43.15 19.41
CA ASP A 308 4.57 43.55 19.95
C ASP A 308 5.22 44.69 19.14
N LYS A 309 4.92 44.77 17.83
CA LYS A 309 5.44 45.81 16.92
C LYS A 309 4.48 46.97 16.70
N THR A 310 3.40 47.08 17.46
CA THR A 310 2.38 48.13 17.30
C THR A 310 2.99 49.54 17.26
N ARG A 311 3.88 49.88 18.21
CA ARG A 311 4.56 51.18 18.26
C ARG A 311 5.43 51.46 17.03
N GLU A 312 6.21 50.48 16.59
CA GLU A 312 7.05 50.60 15.38
C GLU A 312 6.19 50.81 14.11
N ILE A 313 5.06 50.09 14.00
CA ILE A 313 4.10 50.27 12.91
C ILE A 313 3.48 51.68 12.95
N GLY A 314 3.15 52.18 14.14
CA GLY A 314 2.62 53.54 14.34
C GLY A 314 3.60 54.63 13.86
N ILE A 315 4.88 54.51 14.21
CA ILE A 315 5.94 55.42 13.77
C ILE A 315 6.09 55.39 12.23
N LEU A 316 6.12 54.20 11.63
CA LEU A 316 6.20 54.06 10.17
C LEU A 316 5.01 54.71 9.45
N LYS A 317 3.79 54.56 9.97
CA LYS A 317 2.60 55.23 9.43
C LYS A 317 2.63 56.74 9.61
N ALA A 318 3.09 57.23 10.77
CA ALA A 318 3.25 58.66 11.03
C ALA A 318 4.27 59.31 10.08
N MET A 319 5.31 58.58 9.69
CA MET A 319 6.27 59.00 8.66
C MET A 319 5.75 58.89 7.21
N GLY A 320 4.48 58.51 7.01
CA GLY A 320 3.83 58.48 5.69
C GLY A 320 3.80 57.12 5.00
N MET A 321 4.14 56.01 5.67
CA MET A 321 4.07 54.68 5.06
C MET A 321 2.61 54.24 4.83
N PRO A 322 2.22 53.89 3.59
CA PRO A 322 0.84 53.51 3.30
C PRO A 322 0.49 52.12 3.88
N ALA A 323 -0.78 51.93 4.25
CA ALA A 323 -1.29 50.68 4.83
C ALA A 323 -1.04 49.45 3.94
N ALA A 324 -1.01 49.62 2.62
CA ALA A 324 -0.70 48.55 1.67
C ALA A 324 0.75 48.05 1.80
N THR A 325 1.71 48.95 2.07
CA THR A 325 3.12 48.59 2.28
C THR A 325 3.29 47.83 3.60
N ILE A 326 2.59 48.24 4.66
CA ILE A 326 2.57 47.51 5.94
C ILE A 326 1.99 46.11 5.75
N ARG A 327 0.87 45.98 5.03
CA ARG A 327 0.30 44.67 4.70
C ARG A 327 1.30 43.77 3.97
N ARG A 328 2.05 44.32 3.00
CA ARG A 328 3.08 43.58 2.25
C ARG A 328 4.25 43.14 3.11
N ILE A 329 4.70 43.96 4.08
CA ILE A 329 5.76 43.58 5.02
C ILE A 329 5.39 42.30 5.78
N PHE A 330 4.17 42.24 6.34
CA PHE A 330 3.71 41.05 7.06
C PHE A 330 3.48 39.85 6.14
N LEU A 331 2.99 40.07 4.91
CA LEU A 331 2.89 38.99 3.90
C LEU A 331 4.26 38.40 3.55
N TRP A 332 5.28 39.23 3.36
CA TRP A 332 6.65 38.76 3.14
C TRP A 332 7.21 38.03 4.35
N GLN A 333 6.85 38.44 5.56
CA GLN A 333 7.25 37.76 6.79
C GLN A 333 6.64 36.36 6.88
N GLY A 334 5.33 36.21 6.62
CA GLY A 334 4.67 34.91 6.56
C GLY A 334 5.22 34.02 5.45
N ALA A 335 5.48 34.59 4.27
CA ALA A 335 6.12 33.87 3.17
C ALA A 335 7.54 33.39 3.53
N ALA A 336 8.32 34.20 4.24
CA ALA A 336 9.65 33.81 4.71
C ALA A 336 9.59 32.68 5.75
N ILE A 337 8.69 32.76 6.74
CA ILE A 337 8.47 31.69 7.73
C ILE A 337 8.03 30.40 7.02
N GLY A 338 7.06 30.50 6.12
CA GLY A 338 6.56 29.36 5.34
C GLY A 338 7.66 28.74 4.48
N PHE A 339 8.46 29.55 3.79
CA PHE A 339 9.54 29.07 2.93
C PHE A 339 10.67 28.40 3.70
N VAL A 340 11.18 29.05 4.76
CA VAL A 340 12.25 28.49 5.59
C VAL A 340 11.77 27.25 6.32
N GLY A 341 10.57 27.31 6.93
CA GLY A 341 9.98 26.18 7.64
C GLY A 341 9.71 24.99 6.71
N THR A 342 9.15 25.24 5.52
CA THR A 342 8.92 24.18 4.53
C THR A 342 10.24 23.61 4.02
N SER A 343 11.24 24.44 3.69
CA SER A 343 12.52 23.95 3.17
C SER A 343 13.26 23.08 4.20
N LEU A 344 13.32 23.53 5.46
CA LEU A 344 13.91 22.75 6.55
C LEU A 344 13.09 21.50 6.88
N GLY A 345 11.76 21.59 6.85
CA GLY A 345 10.87 20.45 7.04
C GLY A 345 11.03 19.39 5.94
N VAL A 346 11.14 19.80 4.68
CA VAL A 346 11.44 18.91 3.56
C VAL A 346 12.79 18.25 3.74
N LEU A 347 13.83 19.04 4.05
CA LEU A 347 15.16 18.51 4.29
C LEU A 347 15.17 17.46 5.41
N LEU A 348 14.58 17.79 6.58
CA LEU A 348 14.50 16.86 7.70
C LEU A 348 13.64 15.63 7.41
N GLY A 349 12.52 15.79 6.70
CA GLY A 349 11.67 14.68 6.29
C GLY A 349 12.39 13.71 5.35
N LEU A 350 13.09 14.24 4.33
CA LEU A 350 13.87 13.44 3.39
C LEU A 350 15.08 12.77 4.05
N VAL A 351 15.82 13.51 4.87
CA VAL A 351 16.97 12.96 5.63
C VAL A 351 16.49 11.89 6.62
N GLY A 352 15.38 12.13 7.32
CA GLY A 352 14.76 11.16 8.22
C GLY A 352 14.34 9.88 7.49
N ALA A 353 13.68 10.00 6.33
CA ALA A 353 13.30 8.86 5.51
C ALA A 353 14.51 8.08 4.99
N TRP A 354 15.56 8.79 4.55
CA TRP A 354 16.82 8.18 4.13
C TRP A 354 17.51 7.45 5.29
N ALA A 355 17.55 8.05 6.49
CA ALA A 355 18.13 7.42 7.67
C ALA A 355 17.36 6.16 8.08
N LEU A 356 16.03 6.22 8.12
CA LEU A 356 15.17 5.08 8.45
C LEU A 356 15.37 3.92 7.46
N THR A 357 15.48 4.20 6.17
CA THR A 357 15.73 3.18 5.14
C THR A 357 17.16 2.63 5.18
N ARG A 358 18.17 3.47 5.41
CA ARG A 358 19.59 3.08 5.37
C ARG A 358 20.06 2.32 6.60
N PHE A 359 19.63 2.76 7.78
CA PHE A 359 20.08 2.23 9.07
C PHE A 359 19.18 1.10 9.61
N ARG A 360 18.04 0.83 8.98
CA ARG A 360 17.09 -0.23 9.38
C ARG A 360 16.78 -0.18 10.89
N LEU A 361 16.57 1.03 11.41
CA LEU A 361 16.42 1.31 12.84
C LEU A 361 15.22 0.59 13.47
N ILE A 362 14.25 0.18 12.64
CA ILE A 362 13.06 -0.55 13.06
C ILE A 362 13.09 -1.90 12.35
N ALA A 363 13.58 -2.93 13.06
CA ALA A 363 13.38 -4.31 12.68
C ALA A 363 11.96 -4.71 13.09
N LEU A 364 11.15 -5.12 12.12
CA LEU A 364 9.83 -5.66 12.37
C LEU A 364 9.95 -7.18 12.40
N ASP A 365 9.28 -7.83 13.34
CA ASP A 365 9.19 -9.29 13.35
C ASP A 365 8.40 -9.75 12.10
N PRO A 366 9.02 -10.47 11.15
CA PRO A 366 8.35 -10.96 9.95
C PRO A 366 7.19 -11.92 10.27
N GLN A 367 7.14 -12.48 11.49
CA GLN A 367 6.06 -13.34 11.94
C GLN A 367 4.77 -12.56 12.22
N VAL A 368 4.88 -11.30 12.66
CA VAL A 368 3.74 -10.46 13.05
C VAL A 368 3.34 -9.47 11.97
N TYR A 369 4.31 -8.83 11.32
CA TYR A 369 4.04 -7.68 10.43
C TYR A 369 4.11 -7.99 8.94
N PHE A 370 4.42 -9.24 8.55
CA PHE A 370 4.50 -9.68 7.16
C PHE A 370 5.54 -8.91 6.30
N ILE A 371 6.41 -8.13 6.92
CA ILE A 371 7.42 -7.29 6.27
C ILE A 371 8.69 -7.27 7.11
N ASP A 372 9.82 -7.54 6.48
CA ASP A 372 11.12 -7.70 7.15
C ASP A 372 11.77 -6.36 7.54
N ARG A 373 11.21 -5.24 7.08
CA ARG A 373 11.71 -3.87 7.29
C ARG A 373 10.61 -2.85 7.05
N LEU A 374 10.68 -1.70 7.70
CA LEU A 374 9.75 -0.61 7.41
C LEU A 374 9.93 -0.10 5.97
N PRO A 375 8.97 -0.33 5.06
CA PRO A 375 9.09 0.12 3.68
C PRO A 375 8.77 1.61 3.63
N ILE A 376 9.69 2.41 3.09
CA ILE A 376 9.49 3.85 2.91
C ILE A 376 9.71 4.17 1.45
N GLN A 377 8.69 4.73 0.81
CA GLN A 377 8.75 5.19 -0.56
C GLN A 377 8.23 6.62 -0.67
N ILE A 378 9.15 7.55 -0.88
CA ILE A 378 8.79 8.96 -1.07
C ILE A 378 8.42 9.18 -2.53
N ALA A 379 7.18 9.59 -2.77
CA ALA A 379 6.74 10.03 -4.08
C ALA A 379 7.03 11.53 -4.24
N ILE A 380 7.69 11.91 -5.34
CA ILE A 380 8.01 13.32 -5.64
C ILE A 380 6.73 14.16 -5.73
N SER A 381 5.65 13.58 -6.27
CA SER A 381 4.32 14.21 -6.31
C SER A 381 3.83 14.64 -4.93
N ASP A 382 4.01 13.79 -3.93
CA ASP A 382 3.51 14.05 -2.58
C ASP A 382 4.31 15.15 -1.91
N VAL A 383 5.64 15.14 -2.09
CA VAL A 383 6.53 16.21 -1.62
C VAL A 383 6.16 17.55 -2.27
N LEU A 384 5.91 17.57 -3.58
CA LEU A 384 5.49 18.78 -4.29
C LEU A 384 4.14 19.30 -3.77
N TRP A 385 3.16 18.42 -3.58
CA TRP A 385 1.87 18.80 -3.00
C TRP A 385 2.00 19.34 -1.58
N ILE A 386 2.84 18.73 -0.74
CA ILE A 386 3.13 19.22 0.61
C ILE A 386 3.74 20.61 0.55
N VAL A 387 4.74 20.85 -0.32
CA VAL A 387 5.40 22.15 -0.45
C VAL A 387 4.41 23.23 -0.91
N VAL A 388 3.59 22.94 -1.92
CA VAL A 388 2.59 23.90 -2.43
C VAL A 388 1.53 24.18 -1.37
N ALA A 389 1.02 23.15 -0.70
CA ALA A 389 0.02 23.29 0.36
C ALA A 389 0.57 24.06 1.56
N SER A 390 1.77 23.75 2.05
CA SER A 390 2.37 24.41 3.20
C SER A 390 2.64 25.89 2.93
N LEU A 391 3.16 26.23 1.74
CA LEU A 391 3.38 27.61 1.32
C LEU A 391 2.06 28.36 1.16
N GLY A 392 1.08 27.76 0.48
CA GLY A 392 -0.24 28.34 0.30
C GLY A 392 -0.92 28.64 1.63
N ILE A 393 -0.81 27.72 2.59
CA ILE A 393 -1.45 27.85 3.90
C ILE A 393 -0.71 28.84 4.78
N ALA A 394 0.62 28.88 4.73
CA ALA A 394 1.39 29.93 5.38
C ALA A 394 0.93 31.31 4.88
N MET A 395 0.81 31.50 3.55
CA MET A 395 0.32 32.76 2.98
C MET A 395 -1.11 33.09 3.40
N LEU A 396 -2.03 32.12 3.38
CA LEU A 396 -3.42 32.30 3.80
C LEU A 396 -3.53 32.67 5.29
N ALA A 397 -2.78 31.98 6.15
CA ALA A 397 -2.68 32.28 7.58
C ALA A 397 -2.15 33.70 7.82
N THR A 398 -1.27 34.20 6.96
CA THR A 398 -0.71 35.56 7.07
C THR A 398 -1.71 36.66 6.75
N LEU A 399 -2.81 36.37 6.02
CA LEU A 399 -3.75 37.39 5.55
C LEU A 399 -4.46 38.11 6.69
N TRP A 400 -4.78 37.41 7.78
CA TRP A 400 -5.48 37.99 8.92
C TRP A 400 -4.58 38.94 9.73
N PRO A 401 -3.38 38.53 10.20
CA PRO A 401 -2.46 39.45 10.88
C PRO A 401 -2.02 40.64 10.02
N ALA A 402 -1.77 40.41 8.72
CA ALA A 402 -1.40 41.49 7.81
C ALA A 402 -2.50 42.55 7.66
N ARG A 403 -3.77 42.13 7.66
CA ARG A 403 -4.92 43.05 7.68
C ARG A 403 -4.99 43.81 9.01
N GLN A 404 -4.81 43.12 10.14
CA GLN A 404 -4.79 43.75 11.47
C GLN A 404 -3.73 44.86 11.55
N ALA A 405 -2.48 44.55 11.17
CA ALA A 405 -1.38 45.52 11.16
C ALA A 405 -1.66 46.74 10.27
N SER A 406 -2.24 46.51 9.08
CA SER A 406 -2.54 47.59 8.13
C SER A 406 -3.63 48.56 8.63
N ARG A 407 -4.46 48.15 9.59
CA ARG A 407 -5.57 48.95 10.13
C ARG A 407 -5.25 49.73 11.42
N LEU A 408 -4.06 49.55 12.01
CA LEU A 408 -3.64 50.29 13.20
C LEU A 408 -3.58 51.82 12.95
N PHE A 409 -4.21 52.63 13.78
CA PHE A 409 -4.11 54.09 13.69
C PHE A 409 -2.82 54.60 14.35
N PRO A 410 -2.10 55.58 13.76
CA PRO A 410 -0.84 56.08 14.33
C PRO A 410 -0.98 56.60 15.77
N VAL A 411 -2.08 57.31 16.05
CA VAL A 411 -2.38 57.89 17.38
C VAL A 411 -2.58 56.79 18.42
N GLU A 412 -3.34 55.75 18.08
CA GLU A 412 -3.58 54.61 18.99
C GLU A 412 -2.29 53.80 19.20
N ALA A 413 -1.51 53.61 18.14
CA ALA A 413 -0.30 52.81 18.17
C ALA A 413 0.85 53.45 18.98
N ILE A 414 0.90 54.78 19.08
CA ILE A 414 1.90 55.53 19.85
C ILE A 414 1.45 55.77 21.30
N ARG A 415 0.13 55.73 21.56
CA ARG A 415 -0.45 55.92 22.90
C ARG A 415 -0.39 54.65 23.77
N HIS A 416 -0.25 53.47 23.15
CA HIS A 416 0.05 52.23 23.88
C HIS A 416 1.52 52.26 24.35
N GLU A 417 1.72 52.23 25.68
CA GLU A 417 3.01 52.32 26.39
C GLU A 417 4.08 51.33 25.91
#